data_AF-A0A0K9Q4M6-F1
#
_entry.id   AF-A0A0K9Q4M6-F1
#
_cell.length_a   1.000
_cell.length_b   1.000
_cell.length_c   1.000
_cell.angle_alpha   90.00
_cell.angle_beta   90.00
_cell.angle_gamma   90.00
#
_symmetry.space_group_name_H-M   'P 1'
#
loop_
_entity.id
_entity.type
_entity.pdbx_description
1 polymer ?
#
loop_
_entity_poly.entity_id
_entity_poly.type
_entity_poly.pdbx_seq_one_letter_code
_entity_poly.pdbx_strand_id
1 'polypeptide(L)'
;MVALSAITAHLPKPEEFYRNKSSTNPFSPFLGGVKKVHLSHVEFRGRTRSEPNNNLVAVSSLFSSNSKTDDGNDDGDDGKGGRFYLNFTGFPFPLGPFFNRRTIRTEVVKKQIWTFEQEQALGFSSVSTNIRMTVIKLRSGGLWIHAPIAPTRECVELVKELSCPVEFIILPTFAYEHKIFVGPFSRKFPKAQIWVAPRQWSWPLNLPLEFFGIFRASPLAHENQTTPWADEIQQKILTAPEVGIGPYVEVAFYHTTSRTLLVTDAVIYVPRKPPECIGRDSLLDSAKNGLAVKLLSKGKDVPEEPVVDNKLNRQKGWERMVLQILFLGPSNLLNPTASFDQMSQKLIVSPIIKTLVFNKVPENVRDWVDSITKDWKFKRIIPAHFAAPINANRSDFKAAFSFLDESLGESRDTRPSISLLFASIMGKTANYFPQDDMKTLSSLDEFLVSVGAVKKTVSGIKATTRRKERK
;
A
#
# COMPACT_ATOMS: atom_id res chain seq x y z
N MET A 1 16.64 0.59 10.36
CA MET A 1 16.33 -0.50 11.31
C MET A 1 16.12 0.11 12.68
N VAL A 2 14.86 0.27 13.12
CA VAL A 2 14.57 0.42 14.55
C VAL A 2 14.48 -1.02 15.07
N ALA A 3 15.44 -1.39 15.91
CA ALA A 3 15.54 -2.71 16.51
C ALA A 3 14.33 -2.96 17.43
N LEU A 4 13.64 -4.08 17.25
CA LEU A 4 12.72 -4.63 18.23
C LEU A 4 13.56 -5.25 19.37
N SER A 5 13.64 -4.57 20.51
CA SER A 5 14.05 -5.19 21.76
C SER A 5 12.84 -5.88 22.38
N ALA A 6 12.78 -7.21 22.29
CA ALA A 6 11.82 -8.02 23.03
C ALA A 6 12.29 -8.18 24.48
N ILE A 7 11.52 -7.65 25.44
CA ILE A 7 11.66 -7.97 26.86
C ILE A 7 10.86 -9.25 27.10
N THR A 8 11.55 -10.34 27.41
CA THR A 8 10.99 -11.61 27.85
C THR A 8 10.55 -11.51 29.31
N ALA A 9 9.25 -11.52 29.57
CA ALA A 9 8.69 -11.82 30.88
C ALA A 9 8.23 -13.29 30.91
N HIS A 10 8.90 -14.11 31.72
CA HIS A 10 8.49 -15.47 32.05
C HIS A 10 7.29 -15.44 33.00
N LEU A 11 6.23 -16.18 32.69
CA LEU A 11 5.18 -16.65 33.61
C LEU A 11 4.66 -18.01 33.10
N PRO A 12 4.15 -18.89 33.98
CA PRO A 12 4.42 -20.32 33.94
C PRO A 12 3.36 -21.13 33.20
N LYS A 13 3.76 -22.32 32.76
CA LYS A 13 2.89 -23.35 32.16
C LYS A 13 1.86 -23.86 33.19
N PRO A 14 0.63 -24.20 32.76
CA PRO A 14 -0.17 -25.20 33.44
C PRO A 14 -0.07 -26.56 32.72
N GLU A 15 0.07 -27.60 33.54
CA GLU A 15 0.07 -29.01 33.16
C GLU A 15 -1.30 -29.52 32.69
N GLU A 16 -1.22 -30.62 31.94
CA GLU A 16 -2.28 -31.45 31.39
C GLU A 16 -3.20 -32.06 32.46
N PHE A 17 -4.50 -32.20 32.17
CA PHE A 17 -5.26 -33.37 32.60
C PHE A 17 -6.39 -33.73 31.59
N TYR A 18 -6.16 -34.83 30.88
CA TYR A 18 -7.07 -35.94 30.55
C TYR A 18 -8.46 -35.75 29.87
N ARG A 19 -8.53 -36.39 28.69
CA ARG A 19 -9.49 -37.44 28.22
C ARG A 19 -10.84 -37.09 27.57
N ASN A 20 -10.95 -37.68 26.37
CA ASN A 20 -12.07 -38.43 25.74
C ASN A 20 -13.18 -37.71 24.94
N LYS A 21 -13.09 -37.96 23.62
CA LYS A 21 -14.07 -38.62 22.71
C LYS A 21 -15.52 -38.09 22.56
N SER A 22 -15.80 -37.85 21.27
CA SER A 22 -16.94 -38.25 20.43
C SER A 22 -18.28 -37.48 20.47
N SER A 23 -18.52 -36.85 19.31
CA SER A 23 -19.68 -36.99 18.42
C SER A 23 -21.05 -36.36 18.77
N THR A 24 -21.69 -35.94 17.66
CA THR A 24 -23.13 -35.71 17.41
C THR A 24 -23.76 -34.35 17.78
N ASN A 25 -24.05 -33.57 16.73
CA ASN A 25 -25.27 -32.74 16.56
C ASN A 25 -26.53 -33.67 16.55
N PRO A 26 -27.82 -33.20 16.62
CA PRO A 26 -28.35 -31.85 16.33
C PRO A 26 -29.55 -31.36 17.22
N PHE A 27 -30.12 -30.20 16.85
CA PHE A 27 -31.47 -29.65 17.11
C PHE A 27 -31.76 -28.72 18.32
N SER A 28 -32.40 -27.60 17.94
CA SER A 28 -32.97 -26.43 18.62
C SER A 28 -34.21 -26.70 19.51
N PRO A 29 -35.00 -25.68 19.92
CA PRO A 29 -34.74 -24.45 20.72
C PRO A 29 -35.63 -24.47 22.00
N PHE A 30 -35.61 -23.45 22.88
CA PHE A 30 -36.84 -22.85 23.47
C PHE A 30 -36.55 -21.75 24.51
N LEU A 31 -37.54 -20.87 24.62
CA LEU A 31 -37.67 -19.66 25.43
C LEU A 31 -37.65 -19.87 26.96
N GLY A 32 -37.30 -18.79 27.67
CA GLY A 32 -38.18 -18.32 28.76
C GLY A 32 -37.52 -17.94 30.07
N GLY A 33 -37.85 -16.74 30.55
CA GLY A 33 -38.31 -16.60 31.93
C GLY A 33 -37.43 -15.82 32.92
N VAL A 34 -37.69 -14.52 32.98
CA VAL A 34 -37.40 -13.61 34.10
C VAL A 34 -38.06 -14.08 35.40
N LYS A 35 -37.41 -13.87 36.56
CA LYS A 35 -38.07 -13.43 37.81
C LYS A 35 -37.07 -12.82 38.80
N LYS A 36 -37.65 -12.01 39.67
CA LYS A 36 -37.15 -10.81 40.38
C LYS A 36 -37.48 -10.99 41.88
N VAL A 37 -37.05 -10.04 42.74
CA VAL A 37 -37.61 -9.70 44.10
C VAL A 37 -36.99 -10.50 45.26
N HIS A 38 -36.66 -10.02 46.48
CA HIS A 38 -36.74 -8.77 47.30
C HIS A 38 -35.62 -8.89 48.40
N LEU A 39 -34.88 -7.86 48.82
CA LEU A 39 -35.15 -6.78 49.81
C LEU A 39 -35.46 -7.21 51.27
N SER A 40 -34.61 -6.81 52.21
CA SER A 40 -35.03 -6.21 53.50
C SER A 40 -33.90 -5.38 54.16
N HIS A 41 -34.34 -4.30 54.79
CA HIS A 41 -33.64 -3.16 55.44
C HIS A 41 -32.99 -3.50 56.79
N VAL A 42 -31.97 -2.72 57.20
CA VAL A 42 -31.89 -2.03 58.51
C VAL A 42 -31.00 -0.76 58.40
N GLU A 43 -31.48 0.38 58.93
CA GLU A 43 -30.75 1.66 59.10
C GLU A 43 -30.07 1.75 60.48
N PHE A 44 -28.93 2.45 60.60
CA PHE A 44 -28.56 3.19 61.80
C PHE A 44 -27.62 4.39 61.52
N ARG A 45 -27.82 5.47 62.28
CA ARG A 45 -27.25 6.83 62.22
C ARG A 45 -25.81 6.94 62.77
N GLY A 46 -24.98 7.76 62.11
CA GLY A 46 -24.22 8.86 62.76
C GLY A 46 -22.70 8.73 62.98
N ARG A 47 -22.00 9.83 62.62
CA ARG A 47 -20.66 10.37 63.02
C ARG A 47 -19.38 10.00 62.23
N THR A 48 -18.95 11.01 61.46
CA THR A 48 -17.59 11.63 61.31
C THR A 48 -16.31 10.80 61.17
N ARG A 49 -15.52 11.25 60.17
CA ARG A 49 -14.05 11.15 59.92
C ARG A 49 -13.50 9.81 59.40
N SER A 50 -13.10 9.81 58.12
CA SER A 50 -11.71 9.84 57.63
C SER A 50 -11.61 9.14 56.26
N GLU A 51 -11.30 9.88 55.20
CA GLU A 51 -10.87 9.27 53.93
C GLU A 51 -9.41 8.81 54.01
N PRO A 52 -9.07 7.78 53.24
CA PRO A 52 -8.01 8.01 52.26
C PRO A 52 -8.33 7.47 50.86
N ASN A 53 -8.13 8.36 49.88
CA ASN A 53 -7.51 8.17 48.56
C ASN A 53 -7.74 6.86 47.79
N ASN A 54 -8.42 7.00 46.65
CA ASN A 54 -8.02 6.34 45.41
C ASN A 54 -8.01 7.35 44.26
N ASN A 55 -6.81 7.78 43.87
CA ASN A 55 -6.54 8.62 42.70
C ASN A 55 -6.72 7.80 41.42
N LEU A 56 -7.65 8.21 40.56
CA LEU A 56 -7.64 7.95 39.12
C LEU A 56 -7.71 9.32 38.42
N VAL A 57 -6.54 9.84 38.06
CA VAL A 57 -6.40 11.11 37.33
C VAL A 57 -6.63 10.84 35.84
N ALA A 58 -7.76 11.30 35.33
CA ALA A 58 -7.96 11.56 33.91
C ALA A 58 -7.35 12.93 33.57
N VAL A 59 -6.26 12.95 32.80
CA VAL A 59 -5.67 14.20 32.31
C VAL A 59 -6.36 14.57 31.00
N SER A 60 -7.24 15.56 31.08
CA SER A 60 -7.67 16.36 29.93
C SER A 60 -6.64 17.47 29.72
N SER A 61 -5.99 17.53 28.56
CA SER A 61 -5.09 18.62 28.21
C SER A 61 -5.88 19.75 27.55
N LEU A 62 -6.18 20.76 28.37
CA LEU A 62 -6.40 22.13 27.95
C LEU A 62 -5.12 22.68 27.33
N PHE A 63 -5.20 23.20 26.11
CA PHE A 63 -4.37 24.33 25.70
C PHE A 63 -5.29 25.38 25.10
N SER A 64 -5.58 26.39 25.92
CA SER A 64 -6.13 27.67 25.51
C SER A 64 -4.97 28.66 25.49
N SER A 65 -4.69 29.24 24.33
CA SER A 65 -4.02 30.54 24.22
C SER A 65 -4.86 31.41 23.29
N ASN A 66 -5.47 32.43 23.90
CA ASN A 66 -6.16 33.53 23.26
C ASN A 66 -5.25 34.26 22.25
N SER A 67 -5.76 34.50 21.04
CA SER A 67 -5.58 35.78 20.38
C SER A 67 -6.81 36.09 19.52
N LYS A 68 -7.19 37.35 19.56
CA LYS A 68 -8.51 37.91 19.24
C LYS A 68 -8.87 37.80 17.75
N THR A 69 -10.17 37.73 17.51
CA THR A 69 -10.82 38.08 16.25
C THR A 69 -10.49 39.52 15.88
N ASP A 70 -10.02 39.74 14.66
CA ASP A 70 -10.19 41.02 13.97
C ASP A 70 -10.64 40.72 12.54
N ASP A 71 -11.84 41.18 12.21
CA ASP A 71 -12.38 41.21 10.86
C ASP A 71 -11.61 42.29 10.09
N GLY A 72 -10.73 41.87 9.18
CA GLY A 72 -9.92 42.75 8.36
C GLY A 72 -9.69 42.11 7.00
N ASN A 73 -10.33 42.70 6.00
CA ASN A 73 -10.12 42.44 4.58
C ASN A 73 -8.63 42.64 4.23
N ASP A 74 -7.91 41.58 3.88
CA ASP A 74 -6.58 41.67 3.28
C ASP A 74 -6.43 40.63 2.16
N ASP A 75 -6.45 41.15 0.93
CA ASP A 75 -6.14 40.44 -0.29
C ASP A 75 -4.65 40.06 -0.28
N GLY A 76 -4.37 38.80 0.06
CA GLY A 76 -3.05 38.20 0.00
C GLY A 76 -3.15 36.71 -0.34
N ASP A 77 -3.40 36.40 -1.61
CA ASP A 77 -3.36 35.05 -2.19
C ASP A 77 -1.95 34.44 -2.08
N ASP A 78 -1.67 33.79 -0.95
CA ASP A 78 -0.57 32.84 -0.82
C ASP A 78 -1.21 31.44 -0.91
N GLY A 79 -1.20 30.83 -2.11
CA GLY A 79 -1.88 29.59 -2.51
C GLY A 79 -1.53 28.31 -1.72
N LYS A 80 -1.69 28.35 -0.39
CA LYS A 80 -1.41 27.33 0.63
C LYS A 80 -2.67 26.95 1.45
N GLY A 81 -3.82 27.58 1.17
CA GLY A 81 -5.08 27.27 1.85
C GLY A 81 -5.49 25.81 1.66
N GLY A 82 -5.93 25.15 2.73
CA GLY A 82 -6.61 23.85 2.64
C GLY A 82 -5.76 22.59 2.53
N ARG A 83 -4.43 22.68 2.62
CA ARG A 83 -3.51 21.51 2.62
C ARG A 83 -3.37 20.81 3.96
N PHE A 84 -3.91 21.40 5.03
CA PHE A 84 -3.82 20.84 6.36
C PHE A 84 -4.58 19.51 6.47
N TYR A 85 -3.93 18.46 6.95
CA TYR A 85 -4.58 17.17 7.21
C TYR A 85 -3.86 16.41 8.30
N LEU A 86 -4.62 15.92 9.29
CA LEU A 86 -4.12 15.09 10.38
C LEU A 86 -4.82 13.73 10.37
N ASN A 87 -4.05 12.64 10.30
CA ASN A 87 -4.58 11.28 10.29
C ASN A 87 -4.52 10.61 11.67
N PHE A 88 -5.54 10.80 12.50
CA PHE A 88 -5.58 10.17 13.83
C PHE A 88 -5.76 8.65 13.78
N THR A 89 -6.45 8.13 12.75
CA THR A 89 -6.62 6.68 12.52
C THR A 89 -5.33 5.98 12.09
N GLY A 90 -4.25 6.74 11.91
CA GLY A 90 -2.93 6.29 11.48
C GLY A 90 -2.14 5.45 12.49
N PHE A 91 -2.62 5.30 13.74
CA PHE A 91 -1.85 4.64 14.79
C PHE A 91 -1.88 3.09 14.64
N PRO A 92 -0.75 2.37 14.79
CA PRO A 92 0.57 2.83 15.23
C PRO A 92 1.56 3.19 14.10
N PHE A 93 1.14 3.19 12.83
CA PHE A 93 2.00 3.48 11.67
C PHE A 93 1.62 4.81 11.01
N PRO A 94 1.97 5.95 11.63
CA PRO A 94 1.48 7.23 11.14
C PRO A 94 2.09 7.50 9.75
N LEU A 95 1.28 7.99 8.82
CA LEU A 95 1.67 8.23 7.44
C LEU A 95 1.97 9.70 7.22
N GLY A 96 3.23 10.00 6.89
CA GLY A 96 3.69 11.35 6.57
C GLY A 96 3.30 11.77 5.13
N PRO A 97 3.31 13.07 4.81
CA PRO A 97 3.46 14.20 5.74
C PRO A 97 2.28 14.31 6.72
N PHE A 98 2.55 14.74 7.96
CA PHE A 98 1.56 14.72 9.05
C PHE A 98 0.61 15.90 9.09
N PHE A 99 1.00 17.02 8.49
CA PHE A 99 0.25 18.27 8.60
C PHE A 99 -0.03 18.90 7.26
N ASN A 100 0.85 18.80 6.26
CA ASN A 100 0.69 19.50 4.99
C ASN A 100 0.79 18.51 3.83
N ARG A 101 -0.31 18.32 3.11
CA ARG A 101 -0.40 17.42 1.97
C ARG A 101 -0.88 18.18 0.75
N ARG A 102 0.06 18.57 -0.12
CA ARG A 102 -0.23 19.18 -1.43
C ARG A 102 -0.77 18.13 -2.38
N THR A 103 -1.91 18.42 -2.99
CA THR A 103 -2.53 17.59 -4.02
C THR A 103 -2.22 18.15 -5.41
N ILE A 104 -1.65 17.31 -6.29
CA ILE A 104 -1.48 17.62 -7.71
C ILE A 104 -2.56 16.91 -8.51
N ARG A 105 -3.41 17.66 -9.21
CA ARG A 105 -4.39 17.10 -10.15
C ARG A 105 -3.85 17.17 -11.58
N THR A 106 -3.80 16.03 -12.26
CA THR A 106 -3.41 15.90 -13.66
C THR A 106 -4.57 15.34 -14.48
N GLU A 107 -4.94 16.00 -15.58
CA GLU A 107 -5.90 15.46 -16.55
C GLU A 107 -5.20 14.48 -17.49
N VAL A 108 -5.52 13.20 -17.39
CA VAL A 108 -4.89 12.11 -18.16
C VAL A 108 -5.64 11.82 -19.46
N VAL A 109 -6.97 11.90 -19.41
CA VAL A 109 -7.84 11.83 -20.56
C VAL A 109 -8.84 12.98 -20.46
N LYS A 110 -8.84 13.85 -21.47
CA LYS A 110 -9.63 15.07 -21.51
C LYS A 110 -11.08 14.81 -21.09
N LYS A 111 -11.53 15.51 -20.06
CA LYS A 111 -12.87 15.46 -19.48
C LYS A 111 -13.35 14.07 -19.02
N GLN A 112 -12.44 13.12 -18.81
CA GLN A 112 -12.81 11.74 -18.53
C GLN A 112 -11.99 11.08 -17.43
N ILE A 113 -10.66 11.27 -17.38
CA ILE A 113 -9.78 10.65 -16.39
C ILE A 113 -8.83 11.68 -15.81
N TRP A 114 -8.79 11.77 -14.49
CA TRP A 114 -7.86 12.60 -13.73
C TRP A 114 -7.12 11.77 -12.70
N THR A 115 -5.88 12.13 -12.42
CA THR A 115 -5.11 11.58 -11.31
C THR A 115 -4.85 12.68 -10.29
N PHE A 116 -4.89 12.31 -9.02
CA PHE A 116 -4.64 13.18 -7.89
C PHE A 116 -3.50 12.55 -7.10
N GLU A 117 -2.44 13.32 -6.87
CA GLU A 117 -1.22 12.81 -6.24
C GLU A 117 -0.84 13.61 -5.03
N GLN A 118 -0.44 12.90 -3.98
CA GLN A 118 0.12 13.47 -2.75
C GLN A 118 1.44 12.77 -2.42
N GLU A 119 2.33 13.48 -1.73
CA GLU A 119 3.46 12.85 -1.07
C GLU A 119 2.98 11.91 0.04
N GLN A 120 3.66 10.76 0.17
CA GLN A 120 3.37 9.71 1.12
C GLN A 120 4.67 9.12 1.65
N ALA A 121 4.91 9.27 2.95
CA ALA A 121 6.03 8.70 3.66
C ALA A 121 5.55 7.72 4.75
N LEU A 122 6.35 6.72 5.06
CA LEU A 122 6.21 6.02 6.35
C LEU A 122 6.65 6.99 7.44
N GLY A 123 5.86 7.14 8.50
CA GLY A 123 6.15 8.07 9.58
C GLY A 123 7.54 7.86 10.16
N PHE A 124 8.24 8.97 10.41
CA PHE A 124 9.61 9.00 10.92
C PHE A 124 10.68 8.45 9.96
N SER A 125 10.35 8.21 8.69
CA SER A 125 11.30 7.91 7.62
C SER A 125 11.64 9.16 6.82
N SER A 126 12.89 9.28 6.36
CA SER A 126 13.32 10.29 5.38
C SER A 126 13.01 9.89 3.93
N VAL A 127 12.15 8.89 3.74
CA VAL A 127 11.82 8.28 2.46
C VAL A 127 10.33 8.47 2.18
N SER A 128 10.05 9.15 1.07
CA SER A 128 8.71 9.43 0.57
C SER A 128 8.54 8.93 -0.87
N THR A 129 7.35 8.49 -1.19
CA THR A 129 6.87 8.23 -2.55
C THR A 129 5.60 9.04 -2.80
N ASN A 130 5.11 9.07 -4.03
CA ASN A 130 3.79 9.62 -4.32
C ASN A 130 2.74 8.52 -4.13
N ILE A 131 1.57 8.88 -3.62
CA ILE A 131 0.36 8.04 -3.65
C ILE A 131 -0.65 8.68 -4.60
N ARG A 132 -1.33 7.86 -5.40
CA ARG A 132 -2.24 8.31 -6.45
C ARG A 132 -3.66 7.79 -6.28
N MET A 133 -4.59 8.73 -6.29
CA MET A 133 -6.01 8.49 -6.53
C MET A 133 -6.32 8.73 -8.02
N THR A 134 -7.13 7.88 -8.63
CA THR A 134 -7.60 8.08 -10.01
C THR A 134 -9.11 8.28 -10.02
N VAL A 135 -9.57 9.30 -10.73
CA VAL A 135 -10.98 9.66 -10.87
C VAL A 135 -11.39 9.47 -12.33
N ILE A 136 -12.44 8.70 -12.56
CA ILE A 136 -13.02 8.44 -13.88
C ILE A 136 -14.46 8.96 -13.89
N LYS A 137 -14.81 9.74 -14.90
CA LYS A 137 -16.21 10.12 -15.16
C LYS A 137 -16.91 9.00 -15.92
N LEU A 138 -18.00 8.49 -15.36
CA LEU A 138 -18.86 7.46 -15.93
C LEU A 138 -19.92 8.06 -16.88
N ARG A 139 -20.54 7.23 -17.72
CA ARG A 139 -21.71 7.63 -18.55
C ARG A 139 -22.92 8.04 -17.73
N SER A 140 -23.07 7.54 -16.51
CA SER A 140 -24.10 7.99 -15.55
C SER A 140 -24.00 9.49 -15.24
N GLY A 141 -22.83 10.10 -15.49
CA GLY A 141 -22.53 11.49 -15.15
C GLY A 141 -21.80 11.64 -13.82
N GLY A 142 -21.69 10.58 -13.02
CA GLY A 142 -20.94 10.56 -11.77
C GLY A 142 -19.47 10.15 -11.90
N LEU A 143 -18.78 10.19 -10.76
CA LEU A 143 -17.37 9.89 -10.62
C LEU A 143 -17.17 8.55 -9.93
N TRP A 144 -16.27 7.75 -10.51
CA TRP A 144 -15.72 6.53 -9.96
C TRP A 144 -14.29 6.82 -9.50
N ILE A 145 -14.02 6.60 -8.20
CA ILE A 145 -12.77 6.99 -7.55
C ILE A 145 -12.01 5.75 -7.09
N HIS A 146 -10.80 5.55 -7.63
CA HIS A 146 -9.88 4.47 -7.28
C HIS A 146 -8.78 4.94 -6.33
N ALA A 147 -8.52 4.15 -5.29
CA ALA A 147 -7.45 4.34 -4.30
C ALA A 147 -7.42 5.78 -3.73
N PRO A 148 -8.44 6.20 -2.95
CA PRO A 148 -8.49 7.54 -2.38
C PRO A 148 -7.24 7.93 -1.61
N ILE A 149 -6.84 9.19 -1.74
CA ILE A 149 -5.75 9.82 -0.98
C ILE A 149 -6.31 10.66 0.16
N ALA A 150 -5.46 11.33 0.95
CA ALA A 150 -5.92 12.13 2.08
C ALA A 150 -6.89 13.23 1.60
N PRO A 151 -8.12 13.30 2.14
CA PRO A 151 -9.12 14.28 1.74
C PRO A 151 -8.86 15.64 2.41
N THR A 152 -7.72 16.25 2.07
CA THR A 152 -7.44 17.66 2.37
C THR A 152 -8.54 18.53 1.76
N ARG A 153 -8.74 19.74 2.28
CA ARG A 153 -9.72 20.67 1.69
C ARG A 153 -9.38 20.94 0.22
N GLU A 154 -8.09 21.13 -0.09
CA GLU A 154 -7.57 21.27 -1.46
C GLU A 154 -7.96 20.07 -2.34
N CYS A 155 -7.75 18.83 -1.88
CA CYS A 155 -8.13 17.63 -2.62
C CYS A 155 -9.64 17.58 -2.91
N VAL A 156 -10.47 17.90 -1.91
CA VAL A 156 -11.93 17.83 -2.03
C VAL A 156 -12.46 18.92 -2.96
N GLU A 157 -11.90 20.13 -2.91
CA GLU A 157 -12.25 21.23 -3.81
C GLU A 157 -11.89 20.89 -5.27
N LEU A 158 -10.69 20.35 -5.51
CA LEU A 158 -10.27 19.90 -6.84
C LEU A 158 -11.15 18.77 -7.42
N VAL A 159 -11.74 17.91 -6.56
CA VAL A 159 -12.73 16.90 -6.99
C VAL A 159 -14.07 17.56 -7.30
N LYS A 160 -14.52 18.52 -6.48
CA LYS A 160 -15.79 19.25 -6.69
C LYS A 160 -15.79 20.09 -7.96
N GLU A 161 -14.65 20.66 -8.35
CA GLU A 161 -14.48 21.39 -9.61
C GLU A 161 -14.86 20.56 -10.85
N LEU A 162 -14.74 19.22 -10.78
CA LEU A 162 -15.14 18.33 -11.88
C LEU A 162 -16.66 18.37 -12.13
N SER A 163 -17.44 19.00 -11.23
CA SER A 163 -18.87 19.26 -11.38
C SER A 163 -19.70 17.99 -11.64
N CYS A 164 -19.30 16.87 -11.02
CA CYS A 164 -19.94 15.57 -11.09
C CYS A 164 -20.11 14.99 -9.68
N PRO A 165 -21.21 14.29 -9.37
CA PRO A 165 -21.37 13.61 -8.09
C PRO A 165 -20.39 12.44 -7.97
N VAL A 166 -19.85 12.20 -6.77
CA VAL A 166 -19.08 10.97 -6.51
C VAL A 166 -20.05 9.82 -6.27
N GLU A 167 -20.05 8.84 -7.16
CA GLU A 167 -20.94 7.68 -7.10
C GLU A 167 -20.25 6.49 -6.42
N PHE A 168 -18.96 6.28 -6.69
CA PHE A 168 -18.23 5.09 -6.24
C PHE A 168 -16.85 5.43 -5.68
N ILE A 169 -16.51 4.83 -4.55
CA ILE A 169 -15.19 4.89 -3.91
C ILE A 169 -14.65 3.47 -3.79
N ILE A 170 -13.47 3.23 -4.35
CA ILE A 170 -12.91 1.90 -4.53
C ILE A 170 -11.58 1.77 -3.78
N LEU A 171 -11.51 0.79 -2.90
CA LEU A 171 -10.28 0.32 -2.26
C LEU A 171 -9.78 -0.93 -3.03
N PRO A 172 -8.74 -0.82 -3.86
CA PRO A 172 -8.34 -1.89 -4.79
C PRO A 172 -7.41 -2.95 -4.17
N THR A 173 -6.94 -2.75 -2.95
CA THR A 173 -6.02 -3.62 -2.21
C THR A 173 -6.33 -3.55 -0.71
N PHE A 174 -5.62 -4.29 0.15
CA PHE A 174 -5.65 -4.03 1.60
C PHE A 174 -4.46 -3.18 2.08
N ALA A 175 -3.47 -2.92 1.22
CA ALA A 175 -2.26 -2.21 1.60
C ALA A 175 -2.59 -0.91 2.36
N TYR A 176 -1.93 -0.74 3.48
CA TYR A 176 -2.37 0.15 4.55
C TYR A 176 -2.45 1.62 4.09
N GLU A 177 -1.46 2.05 3.30
CA GLU A 177 -1.35 3.35 2.66
C GLU A 177 -2.51 3.68 1.71
N HIS A 178 -3.11 2.67 1.07
CA HIS A 178 -4.28 2.82 0.21
C HIS A 178 -5.59 2.67 0.97
N LYS A 179 -5.58 2.00 2.14
CA LYS A 179 -6.75 1.74 2.96
C LYS A 179 -7.11 2.90 3.89
N ILE A 180 -6.10 3.52 4.52
CA ILE A 180 -6.31 4.42 5.65
C ILE A 180 -7.11 5.69 5.31
N PHE A 181 -7.08 6.13 4.05
CA PHE A 181 -7.79 7.33 3.61
C PHE A 181 -9.22 7.07 3.12
N VAL A 182 -9.61 5.81 2.91
CA VAL A 182 -10.95 5.48 2.36
C VAL A 182 -12.06 5.95 3.29
N GLY A 183 -11.97 5.66 4.59
CA GLY A 183 -12.95 6.09 5.58
C GLY A 183 -13.05 7.62 5.70
N PRO A 184 -11.92 8.35 5.90
CA PRO A 184 -11.92 9.81 5.84
C PRO A 184 -12.49 10.40 4.55
N PHE A 185 -12.15 9.82 3.40
CA PHE A 185 -12.58 10.32 2.10
C PHE A 185 -14.07 10.11 1.89
N SER A 186 -14.62 8.96 2.26
CA SER A 186 -16.05 8.67 2.15
C SER A 186 -16.92 9.61 2.97
N ARG A 187 -16.44 10.09 4.13
CA ARG A 187 -17.15 11.12 4.93
C ARG A 187 -17.32 12.45 4.20
N LYS A 188 -16.46 12.78 3.23
CA LYS A 188 -16.60 13.99 2.39
C LYS A 188 -17.60 13.80 1.26
N PHE A 189 -17.93 12.55 0.92
CA PHE A 189 -18.85 12.18 -0.15
C PHE A 189 -19.85 11.11 0.34
N PRO A 190 -20.74 11.44 1.29
CA PRO A 190 -21.53 10.45 2.03
C PRO A 190 -22.57 9.68 1.19
N LYS A 191 -22.83 10.12 -0.04
CA LYS A 191 -23.74 9.44 -0.98
C LYS A 191 -23.04 8.37 -1.83
N ALA A 192 -21.70 8.35 -1.83
CA ALA A 192 -20.93 7.41 -2.64
C ALA A 192 -21.04 5.99 -2.05
N GLN A 193 -21.20 5.00 -2.93
CA GLN A 193 -21.09 3.60 -2.56
C GLN A 193 -19.62 3.21 -2.43
N ILE A 194 -19.29 2.47 -1.38
CA ILE A 194 -17.92 2.04 -1.12
C ILE A 194 -17.77 0.59 -1.57
N TRP A 195 -16.71 0.30 -2.32
CA TRP A 195 -16.36 -1.05 -2.73
C TRP A 195 -14.91 -1.36 -2.36
N VAL A 196 -14.67 -2.57 -1.88
CA VAL A 196 -13.37 -2.97 -1.34
C VAL A 196 -12.91 -4.28 -1.96
N ALA A 197 -11.60 -4.40 -2.18
CA ALA A 197 -11.00 -5.66 -2.55
C ALA A 197 -11.36 -6.73 -1.52
N PRO A 198 -11.65 -7.98 -1.94
CA PRO A 198 -12.02 -9.03 -1.01
C PRO A 198 -10.84 -9.38 -0.09
N ARG A 199 -11.13 -10.06 1.02
CA ARG A 199 -10.11 -10.51 1.98
C ARG A 199 -9.27 -9.36 2.56
N GLN A 200 -9.94 -8.25 2.90
CA GLN A 200 -9.32 -7.15 3.63
C GLN A 200 -8.61 -7.67 4.88
N TRP A 201 -7.39 -7.18 5.08
CA TRP A 201 -6.54 -7.58 6.19
C TRP A 201 -5.78 -6.37 6.74
N SER A 202 -5.27 -6.47 7.96
CA SER A 202 -4.43 -5.45 8.58
C SER A 202 -3.39 -6.08 9.49
N TRP A 203 -2.17 -5.55 9.44
CA TRP A 203 -1.09 -5.93 10.34
C TRP A 203 -0.97 -4.91 11.49
N PRO A 204 -0.61 -5.33 12.71
CA PRO A 204 -0.45 -6.70 13.19
C PRO A 204 -1.77 -7.39 13.56
N LEU A 205 -2.85 -6.61 13.69
CA LEU A 205 -4.17 -7.09 14.06
C LEU A 205 -5.13 -6.87 12.90
N ASN A 206 -5.85 -7.91 12.51
CA ASN A 206 -6.85 -7.85 11.46
C ASN A 206 -8.13 -7.18 11.99
N LEU A 207 -8.08 -5.85 12.13
CA LEU A 207 -9.20 -5.05 12.60
C LEU A 207 -10.27 -4.91 11.50
N PRO A 208 -11.57 -4.90 11.89
CA PRO A 208 -12.67 -4.74 10.95
C PRO A 208 -12.60 -3.38 10.23
N LEU A 209 -13.22 -3.29 9.04
CA LEU A 209 -13.19 -2.09 8.21
C LEU A 209 -13.76 -0.85 8.91
N GLU A 210 -14.74 -1.07 9.78
CA GLU A 210 -15.40 -0.06 10.60
C GLU A 210 -14.42 0.66 11.53
N PHE A 211 -13.37 -0.03 12.00
CA PHE A 211 -12.30 0.59 12.79
C PHE A 211 -11.58 1.68 12.01
N PHE A 212 -11.44 1.50 10.69
CA PHE A 212 -10.87 2.48 9.76
C PHE A 212 -11.92 3.48 9.25
N GLY A 213 -13.14 3.46 9.79
CA GLY A 213 -14.24 4.31 9.39
C GLY A 213 -14.82 3.97 8.01
N ILE A 214 -14.61 2.75 7.54
CA ILE A 214 -15.15 2.25 6.27
C ILE A 214 -16.42 1.46 6.61
N PHE A 215 -17.58 2.02 6.29
CA PHE A 215 -18.90 1.45 6.60
C PHE A 215 -19.66 1.10 5.31
N ARG A 216 -20.51 0.06 5.36
CA ARG A 216 -21.38 -0.34 4.24
C ARG A 216 -20.62 -0.60 2.93
N ALA A 217 -19.41 -1.17 3.04
CA ALA A 217 -18.60 -1.50 1.89
C ALA A 217 -19.07 -2.82 1.25
N SER A 218 -19.18 -2.83 -0.07
CA SER A 218 -19.46 -4.03 -0.86
C SER A 218 -18.15 -4.69 -1.31
N PRO A 219 -18.00 -6.02 -1.23
CA PRO A 219 -16.81 -6.69 -1.74
C PRO A 219 -16.79 -6.70 -3.27
N LEU A 220 -15.62 -6.45 -3.84
CA LEU A 220 -15.36 -6.69 -5.26
C LEU A 220 -15.24 -8.21 -5.53
N ALA A 221 -15.71 -8.65 -6.69
CA ALA A 221 -15.62 -10.05 -7.14
C ALA A 221 -14.88 -10.15 -8.48
N HIS A 222 -14.23 -11.29 -8.71
CA HIS A 222 -13.45 -11.53 -9.92
C HIS A 222 -14.36 -11.51 -11.16
N GLU A 223 -13.99 -10.73 -12.18
CA GLU A 223 -14.74 -10.60 -13.46
C GLU A 223 -16.24 -10.33 -13.27
N ASN A 224 -16.59 -9.53 -12.25
CA ASN A 224 -18.00 -9.25 -11.94
C ASN A 224 -18.66 -8.31 -12.95
N GLN A 225 -19.53 -8.89 -13.79
CA GLN A 225 -20.32 -8.18 -14.80
C GLN A 225 -21.58 -7.49 -14.24
N THR A 226 -21.87 -7.62 -12.94
CA THR A 226 -23.04 -7.04 -12.28
C THR A 226 -22.74 -5.76 -11.50
N THR A 227 -21.49 -5.31 -11.48
CA THR A 227 -21.15 -4.02 -10.87
C THR A 227 -21.82 -2.88 -11.64
N PRO A 228 -22.22 -1.78 -10.98
CA PRO A 228 -22.93 -0.67 -11.66
C PRO A 228 -22.17 -0.03 -12.82
N TRP A 229 -20.84 -0.24 -12.91
CA TRP A 229 -19.96 0.32 -13.93
C TRP A 229 -19.41 -0.74 -14.91
N ALA A 230 -19.88 -2.00 -14.84
CA ALA A 230 -19.28 -3.14 -15.55
C ALA A 230 -19.17 -2.95 -17.08
N ASP A 231 -20.10 -2.19 -17.67
CA ASP A 231 -20.11 -1.87 -19.11
C ASP A 231 -18.95 -0.98 -19.56
N GLU A 232 -18.32 -0.29 -18.61
CA GLU A 232 -17.27 0.70 -18.88
C GLU A 232 -15.93 0.36 -18.22
N ILE A 233 -15.98 -0.24 -17.04
CA ILE A 233 -14.80 -0.60 -16.25
C ILE A 233 -14.89 -2.08 -15.87
N GLN A 234 -14.01 -2.88 -16.46
CA GLN A 234 -13.89 -4.30 -16.13
C GLN A 234 -12.90 -4.50 -14.99
N GLN A 235 -12.97 -5.63 -14.27
CA GLN A 235 -12.10 -5.90 -13.13
C GLN A 235 -11.61 -7.34 -13.06
N LYS A 236 -10.35 -7.54 -12.65
CA LYS A 236 -9.72 -8.86 -12.44
C LYS A 236 -8.93 -8.82 -11.15
N ILE A 237 -9.18 -9.81 -10.30
CA ILE A 237 -8.61 -9.86 -8.95
C ILE A 237 -7.48 -10.87 -8.92
N LEU A 238 -6.31 -10.44 -8.45
CA LEU A 238 -5.23 -11.30 -7.99
C LEU A 238 -5.43 -11.54 -6.49
N THR A 239 -5.72 -12.78 -6.11
CA THR A 239 -5.72 -13.19 -4.70
C THR A 239 -4.63 -14.22 -4.45
N ALA A 240 -3.82 -13.98 -3.44
CA ALA A 240 -2.82 -14.92 -2.97
C ALA A 240 -2.93 -15.04 -1.44
N PRO A 241 -3.91 -15.79 -0.93
CA PRO A 241 -4.13 -15.93 0.51
C PRO A 241 -2.97 -16.67 1.18
N GLU A 242 -2.17 -17.43 0.43
CA GLU A 242 -1.13 -18.27 1.01
C GLU A 242 0.27 -17.63 1.00
N VAL A 243 0.41 -16.33 0.78
CA VAL A 243 1.73 -15.68 0.75
C VAL A 243 2.42 -15.69 2.12
N GLY A 244 1.68 -15.61 3.23
CA GLY A 244 2.23 -15.58 4.58
C GLY A 244 1.18 -15.40 5.67
N ILE A 245 1.55 -14.70 6.75
CA ILE A 245 0.64 -14.32 7.86
C ILE A 245 -0.51 -13.43 7.36
N GLY A 246 -0.24 -12.63 6.32
CA GLY A 246 -1.25 -11.84 5.61
C GLY A 246 -1.49 -12.39 4.20
N PRO A 247 -2.71 -12.29 3.67
CA PRO A 247 -2.97 -12.54 2.24
C PRO A 247 -2.27 -11.48 1.38
N TYR A 248 -2.24 -11.64 0.05
CA TYR A 248 -2.12 -10.54 -0.91
C TYR A 248 -3.40 -10.41 -1.73
N VAL A 249 -3.85 -9.17 -1.96
CA VAL A 249 -4.95 -8.88 -2.88
C VAL A 249 -4.69 -7.60 -3.66
N GLU A 250 -4.95 -7.67 -4.96
CA GLU A 250 -5.01 -6.51 -5.83
C GLU A 250 -6.10 -6.70 -6.87
N VAL A 251 -6.87 -5.65 -7.12
CA VAL A 251 -7.86 -5.59 -8.19
C VAL A 251 -7.34 -4.69 -9.29
N ALA A 252 -7.05 -5.26 -10.45
CA ALA A 252 -6.81 -4.47 -11.65
C ALA A 252 -8.15 -4.08 -12.27
N PHE A 253 -8.20 -2.87 -12.82
CA PHE A 253 -9.36 -2.34 -13.53
C PHE A 253 -9.01 -1.95 -14.96
N TYR A 254 -9.92 -2.17 -15.90
CA TYR A 254 -9.74 -1.77 -17.28
C TYR A 254 -10.89 -0.89 -17.74
N HIS A 255 -10.61 0.39 -17.93
CA HIS A 255 -11.56 1.32 -18.52
C HIS A 255 -11.54 1.20 -20.04
N THR A 256 -12.62 0.63 -20.59
CA THR A 256 -12.70 0.13 -21.96
C THR A 256 -12.58 1.25 -22.99
N THR A 257 -13.32 2.34 -22.79
CA THR A 257 -13.39 3.49 -23.71
C THR A 257 -12.03 4.16 -23.91
N SER A 258 -11.29 4.41 -22.82
CA SER A 258 -9.98 5.08 -22.92
C SER A 258 -8.81 4.12 -23.13
N ARG A 259 -9.08 2.80 -23.08
CA ARG A 259 -8.10 1.70 -23.12
C ARG A 259 -7.01 1.87 -22.06
N THR A 260 -7.43 2.11 -20.82
CA THR A 260 -6.53 2.37 -19.68
C THR A 260 -6.64 1.24 -18.66
N LEU A 261 -5.51 0.63 -18.35
CA LEU A 261 -5.34 -0.29 -17.24
C LEU A 261 -5.00 0.51 -15.98
N LEU A 262 -5.74 0.28 -14.91
CA LEU A 262 -5.42 0.75 -13.56
C LEU A 262 -4.96 -0.45 -12.73
N VAL A 263 -3.82 -0.27 -12.09
CA VAL A 263 -3.23 -1.20 -11.14
C VAL A 263 -2.81 -0.40 -9.92
N THR A 264 -2.61 -1.08 -8.79
CA THR A 264 -2.11 -0.44 -7.57
C THR A 264 -0.59 -0.58 -7.56
N ASP A 265 -0.09 -1.72 -7.09
CA ASP A 265 1.34 -1.97 -6.84
C ASP A 265 1.93 -3.06 -7.73
N ALA A 266 1.10 -3.72 -8.54
CA ALA A 266 1.53 -4.81 -9.41
C ALA A 266 2.69 -4.42 -10.34
N VAL A 267 2.68 -3.19 -10.86
CA VAL A 267 3.79 -2.63 -11.62
C VAL A 267 3.99 -1.16 -11.27
N ILE A 268 5.21 -0.68 -11.45
CA ILE A 268 5.61 0.71 -11.29
C ILE A 268 6.44 1.15 -12.48
N TYR A 269 6.49 2.46 -12.72
CA TYR A 269 7.43 3.05 -13.66
C TYR A 269 8.28 4.10 -12.97
N VAL A 270 9.56 3.81 -12.77
CA VAL A 270 10.48 4.67 -12.02
C VAL A 270 10.87 5.89 -12.88
N PRO A 271 10.43 7.12 -12.57
CA PRO A 271 10.80 8.28 -13.35
C PRO A 271 12.26 8.70 -13.08
N ARG A 272 12.93 9.23 -14.11
CA ARG A 272 14.25 9.88 -13.98
C ARG A 272 14.23 11.04 -13.00
N LYS A 273 13.13 11.80 -12.96
CA LYS A 273 12.93 12.97 -12.10
C LYS A 273 11.88 12.66 -11.03
N PRO A 274 11.94 13.29 -9.85
CA PRO A 274 10.92 13.09 -8.82
C PRO A 274 9.54 13.53 -9.31
N PRO A 275 8.44 12.84 -8.91
CA PRO A 275 7.08 13.32 -9.11
C PRO A 275 6.87 14.71 -8.49
N GLU A 276 6.03 15.53 -9.11
CA GLU A 276 5.84 16.94 -8.72
C GLU A 276 5.30 17.10 -7.28
N CYS A 277 4.54 16.12 -6.80
CA CYS A 277 3.99 16.16 -5.44
C CYS A 277 5.06 15.95 -4.35
N ILE A 278 6.24 15.42 -4.69
CA ILE A 278 7.32 15.22 -3.72
C ILE A 278 7.95 16.57 -3.37
N GLY A 279 7.87 16.93 -2.10
CA GLY A 279 8.37 18.19 -1.57
C GLY A 279 9.87 18.35 -1.74
N ARG A 280 10.28 19.59 -2.00
CA ARG A 280 11.69 20.00 -2.05
C ARG A 280 12.44 19.57 -0.79
N ASP A 281 11.84 19.80 0.37
CA ASP A 281 12.50 19.55 1.65
C ASP A 281 12.73 18.05 1.87
N SER A 282 11.79 17.19 1.43
CA SER A 282 11.96 15.72 1.45
C SER A 282 13.09 15.24 0.54
N LEU A 283 13.23 15.85 -0.65
CA LEU A 283 14.36 15.55 -1.56
C LEU A 283 15.69 15.95 -0.93
N LEU A 284 15.77 17.14 -0.34
CA LEU A 284 16.99 17.62 0.32
C LEU A 284 17.32 16.80 1.57
N ASP A 285 16.32 16.36 2.34
CA ASP A 285 16.52 15.53 3.52
C ASP A 285 17.07 14.15 3.14
N SER A 286 16.52 13.51 2.11
CA SER A 286 17.06 12.25 1.58
C SER A 286 18.47 12.41 0.97
N ALA A 287 18.81 13.60 0.47
CA ALA A 287 20.14 13.88 -0.07
C ALA A 287 21.21 13.99 1.04
N LYS A 288 20.83 14.18 2.30
CA LYS A 288 21.77 14.21 3.42
C LYS A 288 22.41 12.86 3.63
N ASN A 289 23.65 12.86 4.11
CA ASN A 289 24.31 11.66 4.61
C ASN A 289 23.80 11.30 6.01
N GLY A 290 22.49 11.07 6.10
CA GLY A 290 21.80 10.74 7.35
C GLY A 290 22.09 9.33 7.85
N LEU A 291 21.33 8.90 8.85
CA LEU A 291 21.52 7.60 9.50
C LEU A 291 21.51 6.42 8.51
N ALA A 292 20.61 6.43 7.53
CA ALA A 292 20.53 5.37 6.53
C ALA A 292 21.83 5.24 5.70
N VAL A 293 22.39 6.37 5.26
CA VAL A 293 23.66 6.40 4.52
C VAL A 293 24.80 5.90 5.41
N LYS A 294 24.89 6.38 6.65
CA LYS A 294 25.93 5.97 7.61
C LYS A 294 25.88 4.46 7.88
N LEU A 295 24.68 3.92 8.12
CA LEU A 295 24.47 2.50 8.38
C LEU A 295 24.81 1.61 7.16
N LEU A 296 24.46 2.06 5.95
CA LEU A 296 24.67 1.31 4.71
C LEU A 296 26.07 1.50 4.11
N SER A 297 26.88 2.44 4.61
CA SER A 297 28.24 2.70 4.11
C SER A 297 29.29 1.68 4.57
N LYS A 298 28.92 0.69 5.40
CA LYS A 298 29.76 -0.45 5.82
C LYS A 298 31.16 -0.04 6.34
N GLY A 299 31.21 1.02 7.15
CA GLY A 299 32.47 1.50 7.75
C GLY A 299 33.34 2.38 6.85
N LYS A 300 32.88 2.75 5.65
CA LYS A 300 33.54 3.81 4.85
C LYS A 300 33.33 5.17 5.50
N ASP A 301 34.32 6.05 5.37
CA ASP A 301 34.19 7.45 5.76
C ASP A 301 33.05 8.10 4.97
N VAL A 302 32.13 8.72 5.70
CA VAL A 302 30.98 9.41 5.15
C VAL A 302 31.20 10.90 5.34
N PRO A 303 31.41 11.67 4.24
CA PRO A 303 31.62 13.11 4.35
C PRO A 303 30.44 13.79 5.05
N GLU A 304 30.72 14.62 6.05
CA GLU A 304 29.75 15.50 6.68
C GLU A 304 29.70 16.83 5.93
N GLU A 305 29.14 16.79 4.72
CA GLU A 305 28.93 17.99 3.91
C GLU A 305 27.50 18.51 4.06
N PRO A 306 27.31 19.82 4.28
CA PRO A 306 25.99 20.41 4.28
C PRO A 306 25.35 20.28 2.88
N VAL A 307 24.12 19.79 2.83
CA VAL A 307 23.37 19.69 1.58
C VAL A 307 22.83 21.05 1.21
N VAL A 308 23.42 21.66 0.18
CA VAL A 308 22.94 22.91 -0.42
C VAL A 308 21.78 22.61 -1.39
N ASP A 309 20.78 23.48 -1.42
CA ASP A 309 19.65 23.35 -2.34
C ASP A 309 20.06 23.64 -3.79
N ASN A 310 20.25 22.59 -4.58
CA ASN A 310 20.54 22.68 -6.01
C ASN A 310 19.95 21.47 -6.76
N LYS A 311 19.95 21.53 -8.10
CA LYS A 311 19.39 20.46 -8.95
C LYS A 311 20.06 19.10 -8.71
N LEU A 312 21.38 19.10 -8.51
CA LEU A 312 22.15 17.87 -8.30
C LEU A 312 21.79 17.19 -6.98
N ASN A 313 21.68 17.94 -5.89
CA ASN A 313 21.32 17.41 -4.57
C ASN A 313 19.87 16.95 -4.52
N ARG A 314 18.93 17.68 -5.13
CA ARG A 314 17.54 17.21 -5.25
C ARG A 314 17.43 15.91 -6.06
N GLN A 315 18.20 15.79 -7.14
CA GLN A 315 18.28 14.56 -7.92
C GLN A 315 18.90 13.41 -7.11
N LYS A 316 20.03 13.65 -6.43
CA LYS A 316 20.68 12.67 -5.55
C LYS A 316 19.71 12.18 -4.46
N GLY A 317 18.95 13.10 -3.85
CA GLY A 317 17.90 12.78 -2.90
C GLY A 317 16.84 11.86 -3.48
N TRP A 318 16.37 12.16 -4.70
CA TRP A 318 15.42 11.30 -5.42
C TRP A 318 15.96 9.90 -5.69
N GLU A 319 17.19 9.80 -6.21
CA GLU A 319 17.84 8.51 -6.48
C GLU A 319 17.94 7.66 -5.20
N ARG A 320 18.34 8.28 -4.08
CA ARG A 320 18.38 7.62 -2.77
C ARG A 320 17.00 7.19 -2.27
N MET A 321 15.96 8.01 -2.48
CA MET A 321 14.59 7.64 -2.07
C MET A 321 14.13 6.42 -2.85
N VAL A 322 14.29 6.43 -4.17
CA VAL A 322 13.90 5.31 -5.06
C VAL A 322 14.58 4.01 -4.63
N LEU A 323 15.90 4.03 -4.39
CA LEU A 323 16.62 2.83 -3.97
C LEU A 323 16.15 2.32 -2.60
N GLN A 324 15.89 3.22 -1.64
CA GLN A 324 15.38 2.80 -0.34
C GLN A 324 13.95 2.25 -0.41
N ILE A 325 13.08 2.83 -1.24
CA ILE A 325 11.72 2.33 -1.49
C ILE A 325 11.75 0.94 -2.10
N LEU A 326 12.66 0.69 -3.06
CA LEU A 326 12.65 -0.54 -3.84
C LEU A 326 13.42 -1.69 -3.20
N PHE A 327 14.39 -1.41 -2.32
CA PHE A 327 15.28 -2.44 -1.76
C PHE A 327 15.29 -2.49 -0.22
N LEU A 328 14.68 -1.51 0.47
CA LEU A 328 14.69 -1.32 1.93
C LEU A 328 16.07 -1.04 2.55
N GLY A 329 17.14 -1.62 2.01
CA GLY A 329 18.53 -1.38 2.39
C GLY A 329 19.46 -1.57 1.20
N PRO A 330 19.50 -0.62 0.25
CA PRO A 330 20.38 -0.68 -0.90
C PRO A 330 21.86 -0.67 -0.48
N SER A 331 22.71 -1.27 -1.30
CA SER A 331 24.13 -1.50 -1.02
C SER A 331 24.98 -0.24 -1.04
N ASN A 332 24.56 0.79 -1.78
CA ASN A 332 25.32 2.03 -1.96
C ASN A 332 24.43 3.26 -2.12
N LEU A 333 24.20 3.95 -1.01
CA LEU A 333 23.56 5.28 -1.03
C LEU A 333 24.55 6.43 -1.21
N LEU A 334 25.86 6.21 -1.04
CA LEU A 334 26.86 7.26 -1.26
C LEU A 334 26.87 7.70 -2.73
N ASN A 335 26.87 6.73 -3.64
CA ASN A 335 26.85 6.92 -5.09
C ASN A 335 25.67 6.14 -5.72
N PRO A 336 24.43 6.66 -5.63
CA PRO A 336 23.21 5.92 -5.98
C PRO A 336 22.97 5.80 -7.50
N THR A 337 23.63 6.61 -8.32
CA THR A 337 23.32 6.82 -9.74
C THR A 337 23.42 5.54 -10.58
N ALA A 338 24.46 4.74 -10.38
CA ALA A 338 24.64 3.51 -11.17
C ALA A 338 23.52 2.49 -10.95
N SER A 339 23.08 2.32 -9.70
CA SER A 339 21.93 1.47 -9.39
C SER A 339 20.65 2.09 -9.92
N PHE A 340 20.41 3.38 -9.63
CA PHE A 340 19.22 4.10 -10.09
C PHE A 340 19.01 4.01 -11.60
N ASP A 341 20.08 4.20 -12.39
CA ASP A 341 20.03 4.14 -13.84
C ASP A 341 19.59 2.76 -14.37
N GLN A 342 19.88 1.67 -13.64
CA GLN A 342 19.45 0.32 -14.03
C GLN A 342 17.94 0.10 -13.92
N MET A 343 17.23 0.84 -13.06
CA MET A 343 15.79 0.68 -12.86
C MET A 343 14.96 1.87 -13.36
N SER A 344 15.57 3.04 -13.54
CA SER A 344 14.90 4.23 -14.06
C SER A 344 14.38 4.01 -15.47
N GLN A 345 13.25 4.64 -15.80
CA GLN A 345 12.58 4.61 -17.11
C GLN A 345 12.09 3.22 -17.55
N LYS A 346 11.88 2.30 -16.60
CA LYS A 346 11.39 0.94 -16.87
C LYS A 346 10.06 0.69 -16.18
N LEU A 347 9.17 -0.02 -16.89
CA LEU A 347 7.98 -0.64 -16.31
C LEU A 347 8.41 -1.97 -15.69
N ILE A 348 8.30 -2.07 -14.37
CA ILE A 348 8.79 -3.23 -13.61
C ILE A 348 7.80 -3.60 -12.52
N VAL A 349 7.79 -4.87 -12.13
CA VAL A 349 7.32 -5.26 -10.79
C VAL A 349 8.38 -4.81 -9.79
N SER A 350 8.00 -4.15 -8.69
CA SER A 350 8.97 -3.71 -7.69
C SER A 350 9.71 -4.93 -7.08
N PRO A 351 11.00 -4.81 -6.70
CA PRO A 351 11.72 -5.92 -6.09
C PRO A 351 11.05 -6.48 -4.85
N ILE A 352 10.48 -5.60 -4.00
CA ILE A 352 9.77 -5.99 -2.78
C ILE A 352 8.57 -6.89 -3.12
N ILE A 353 7.70 -6.47 -4.03
CA ILE A 353 6.52 -7.25 -4.41
C ILE A 353 6.92 -8.53 -5.15
N LYS A 354 7.91 -8.46 -6.04
CA LYS A 354 8.46 -9.64 -6.72
C LYS A 354 8.92 -10.68 -5.71
N THR A 355 9.77 -10.30 -4.76
CA THR A 355 10.42 -11.22 -3.83
C THR A 355 9.46 -11.72 -2.75
N LEU A 356 8.76 -10.81 -2.07
CA LEU A 356 7.96 -11.15 -0.88
C LEU A 356 6.58 -11.72 -1.22
N VAL A 357 6.09 -11.49 -2.44
CA VAL A 357 4.72 -11.86 -2.84
C VAL A 357 4.71 -12.74 -4.09
N PHE A 358 5.08 -12.19 -5.26
CA PHE A 358 4.79 -12.86 -6.53
C PHE A 358 5.59 -14.16 -6.73
N ASN A 359 6.84 -14.19 -6.27
CA ASN A 359 7.65 -15.41 -6.27
C ASN A 359 7.13 -16.52 -5.33
N LYS A 360 6.17 -16.21 -4.44
CA LYS A 360 5.54 -17.19 -3.53
C LYS A 360 4.36 -17.90 -4.18
N VAL A 361 3.77 -17.30 -5.21
CA VAL A 361 2.57 -17.76 -5.91
C VAL A 361 2.66 -17.52 -7.42
N PRO A 362 3.76 -17.94 -8.09
CA PRO A 362 4.04 -17.55 -9.46
C PRO A 362 2.96 -18.00 -10.47
N GLU A 363 2.31 -19.14 -10.24
CA GLU A 363 1.21 -19.66 -11.08
C GLU A 363 0.00 -18.71 -11.03
N ASN A 364 -0.49 -18.36 -9.84
CA ASN A 364 -1.62 -17.43 -9.69
C ASN A 364 -1.32 -16.06 -10.31
N VAL A 365 -0.09 -15.57 -10.19
CA VAL A 365 0.33 -14.30 -10.80
C VAL A 365 0.38 -14.42 -12.32
N ARG A 366 0.93 -15.52 -12.86
CA ARG A 366 0.97 -15.79 -14.30
C ARG A 366 -0.43 -15.85 -14.89
N ASP A 367 -1.34 -16.60 -14.28
CA ASP A 367 -2.73 -16.72 -14.71
C ASP A 367 -3.44 -15.36 -14.74
N TRP A 368 -3.23 -14.54 -13.70
CA TRP A 368 -3.80 -13.19 -13.65
C TRP A 368 -3.23 -12.28 -14.75
N VAL A 369 -1.92 -12.29 -14.98
CA VAL A 369 -1.26 -11.50 -16.04
C VAL A 369 -1.71 -11.97 -17.43
N ASP A 370 -1.77 -13.27 -17.66
CA ASP A 370 -2.21 -13.85 -18.93
C ASP A 370 -3.68 -13.55 -19.19
N SER A 371 -4.52 -13.65 -18.16
CA SER A 371 -5.93 -13.26 -18.23
C SER A 371 -6.11 -11.77 -18.57
N ILE A 372 -5.35 -10.86 -17.95
CA ILE A 372 -5.36 -9.42 -18.28
C ILE A 372 -4.92 -9.18 -19.72
N THR A 373 -3.80 -9.77 -20.14
CA THR A 373 -3.19 -9.49 -21.45
C THR A 373 -3.91 -10.18 -22.61
N LYS A 374 -4.62 -11.28 -22.34
CA LYS A 374 -5.51 -11.92 -23.31
C LYS A 374 -6.71 -11.03 -23.61
N ASP A 375 -7.39 -10.52 -22.58
CA ASP A 375 -8.72 -9.94 -22.74
C ASP A 375 -8.70 -8.41 -22.90
N TRP A 376 -7.75 -7.71 -22.28
CA TRP A 376 -7.78 -6.25 -22.19
C TRP A 376 -6.77 -5.57 -23.11
N LYS A 377 -7.26 -4.85 -24.12
CA LYS A 377 -6.45 -4.15 -25.13
C LYS A 377 -6.02 -2.74 -24.70
N PHE A 378 -5.45 -2.61 -23.49
CA PHE A 378 -4.98 -1.32 -22.99
C PHE A 378 -3.76 -0.79 -23.76
N LYS A 379 -3.63 0.54 -23.79
CA LYS A 379 -2.49 1.29 -24.34
C LYS A 379 -1.90 2.28 -23.32
N ARG A 380 -2.44 2.26 -22.11
CA ARG A 380 -2.06 3.15 -21.01
C ARG A 380 -2.16 2.38 -19.71
N ILE A 381 -1.19 2.56 -18.83
CA ILE A 381 -1.18 2.02 -17.47
C ILE A 381 -1.12 3.17 -16.47
N ILE A 382 -1.93 3.10 -15.41
CA ILE A 382 -1.91 4.01 -14.27
C ILE A 382 -1.69 3.19 -13.00
N PRO A 383 -0.44 3.13 -12.47
CA PRO A 383 -0.15 2.57 -11.15
C PRO A 383 -0.45 3.57 -10.02
N ALA A 384 -0.42 3.12 -8.76
CA ALA A 384 -0.63 3.99 -7.62
C ALA A 384 0.63 4.78 -7.19
N HIS A 385 1.81 4.27 -7.53
CA HIS A 385 3.12 4.85 -7.19
C HIS A 385 3.95 5.21 -8.42
N PHE A 386 4.94 6.09 -8.23
CA PHE A 386 5.83 6.60 -9.25
C PHE A 386 5.09 7.20 -10.45
N ALA A 387 5.64 7.17 -11.67
CA ALA A 387 5.08 7.92 -12.79
C ALA A 387 3.77 7.30 -13.33
N ALA A 388 2.80 8.17 -13.63
CA ALA A 388 1.66 7.85 -14.46
C ALA A 388 1.15 9.12 -15.17
N PRO A 389 0.43 9.00 -16.30
CA PRO A 389 0.16 7.77 -17.04
C PRO A 389 1.41 7.23 -17.74
N ILE A 390 1.45 5.91 -17.98
CA ILE A 390 2.51 5.25 -18.73
C ILE A 390 1.96 4.84 -20.09
N ASN A 391 2.64 5.22 -21.18
CA ASN A 391 2.32 4.73 -22.52
C ASN A 391 2.89 3.32 -22.70
N ALA A 392 2.15 2.34 -22.21
CA ALA A 392 2.51 0.93 -22.23
C ALA A 392 1.31 0.07 -22.63
N ASN A 393 1.58 -0.99 -23.39
CA ASN A 393 0.57 -1.93 -23.86
C ASN A 393 0.74 -3.30 -23.18
N ARG A 394 -0.04 -4.27 -23.64
CA ARG A 394 -0.09 -5.64 -23.10
C ARG A 394 1.27 -6.36 -23.11
N SER A 395 2.07 -6.16 -24.15
CA SER A 395 3.39 -6.76 -24.27
C SER A 395 4.35 -6.17 -23.24
N ASP A 396 4.32 -4.85 -23.04
CA ASP A 396 5.14 -4.17 -22.03
C ASP A 396 4.77 -4.63 -20.62
N PHE A 397 3.45 -4.73 -20.34
CA PHE A 397 2.95 -5.25 -19.07
C PHE A 397 3.41 -6.70 -18.85
N LYS A 398 3.22 -7.61 -19.82
CA LYS A 398 3.67 -9.00 -19.70
C LYS A 398 5.19 -9.10 -19.50
N ALA A 399 5.96 -8.26 -20.17
CA ALA A 399 7.42 -8.22 -20.05
C ALA A 399 7.89 -7.84 -18.63
N ALA A 400 7.16 -6.98 -17.91
CA ALA A 400 7.46 -6.66 -16.52
C ALA A 400 7.41 -7.90 -15.59
N PHE A 401 6.65 -8.93 -15.98
CA PHE A 401 6.50 -10.20 -15.25
C PHE A 401 7.34 -11.36 -15.83
N SER A 402 8.32 -11.10 -16.70
CA SER A 402 9.12 -12.16 -17.33
C SER A 402 9.91 -13.03 -16.35
N PHE A 403 10.09 -12.57 -15.10
CA PHE A 403 10.73 -13.35 -14.04
C PHE A 403 9.92 -14.59 -13.61
N LEU A 404 8.63 -14.65 -13.96
CA LEU A 404 7.79 -15.82 -13.69
C LEU A 404 8.24 -17.03 -14.50
N ASP A 405 8.79 -16.84 -15.70
CA ASP A 405 9.28 -17.93 -16.56
C ASP A 405 10.37 -18.75 -15.84
N GLU A 406 11.30 -18.06 -15.17
CA GLU A 406 12.36 -18.68 -14.36
C GLU A 406 11.79 -19.39 -13.13
N SER A 407 10.76 -18.80 -12.51
CA SER A 407 10.14 -19.35 -11.29
C SER A 407 9.35 -20.64 -11.58
N LEU A 408 8.73 -20.73 -12.76
CA LEU A 408 7.92 -21.86 -13.20
C LEU A 408 8.73 -22.97 -13.90
N GLY A 409 10.02 -22.75 -14.13
CA GLY A 409 10.90 -23.74 -14.77
C GLY A 409 10.54 -24.01 -16.24
N GLU A 410 9.90 -23.05 -16.91
CA GLU A 410 9.61 -23.16 -18.34
C GLU A 410 10.93 -23.01 -19.13
N SER A 411 11.50 -24.14 -19.59
CA SER A 411 12.59 -24.12 -20.56
C SER A 411 12.09 -23.45 -21.85
N ARG A 412 12.90 -22.55 -22.40
CA ARG A 412 12.64 -21.87 -23.68
C ARG A 412 12.69 -22.87 -24.84
N ASP A 413 11.69 -23.74 -25.00
CA ASP A 413 11.62 -24.68 -26.11
C ASP A 413 10.68 -24.19 -27.22
N THR A 414 11.30 -23.75 -28.32
CA THR A 414 10.83 -23.81 -29.71
C THR A 414 9.63 -22.95 -30.14
N ARG A 415 9.88 -21.65 -30.33
CA ARG A 415 9.53 -20.84 -31.52
C ARG A 415 10.00 -19.40 -31.28
N PRO A 416 10.70 -18.75 -32.22
CA PRO A 416 11.13 -17.37 -32.01
C PRO A 416 9.88 -16.49 -32.06
N SER A 417 9.33 -16.14 -30.90
CA SER A 417 8.29 -15.12 -30.85
C SER A 417 8.94 -13.78 -31.15
N ILE A 418 8.28 -12.94 -31.94
CA ILE A 418 8.75 -11.58 -32.25
C ILE A 418 8.98 -10.76 -30.95
N SER A 419 8.35 -11.16 -29.83
CA SER A 419 8.61 -10.62 -28.48
C SER A 419 10.06 -10.81 -28.00
N LEU A 420 10.75 -11.88 -28.40
CA LEU A 420 12.14 -12.15 -28.03
C LEU A 420 13.14 -11.23 -28.76
N LEU A 421 12.82 -10.80 -29.98
CA LEU A 421 13.63 -9.82 -30.70
C LEU A 421 13.57 -8.45 -30.00
N PHE A 422 12.40 -8.04 -29.50
CA PHE A 422 12.26 -6.81 -28.71
C PHE A 422 12.92 -6.93 -27.33
N ALA A 423 12.83 -8.08 -26.66
CA ALA A 423 13.50 -8.31 -25.38
C ALA A 423 15.04 -8.35 -25.50
N SER A 424 15.57 -8.82 -26.63
CA SER A 424 17.01 -8.85 -26.91
C SER A 424 17.57 -7.45 -27.20
N ILE A 425 16.78 -6.59 -27.85
CA ILE A 425 17.12 -5.16 -28.06
C ILE A 425 16.96 -4.34 -26.75
N MET A 426 16.09 -4.77 -25.83
CA MET A 426 15.90 -4.16 -24.49
C MET A 426 16.75 -4.76 -23.36
N GLY A 427 17.85 -5.45 -23.68
CA GLY A 427 18.89 -5.81 -22.70
C GLY A 427 18.49 -6.89 -21.70
N LYS A 428 19.07 -8.09 -21.89
CA LYS A 428 19.23 -9.20 -20.93
C LYS A 428 18.12 -9.31 -19.85
N THR A 429 17.06 -10.00 -20.23
CA THR A 429 16.16 -10.73 -19.32
C THR A 429 16.99 -11.68 -18.44
N ALA A 430 17.17 -11.33 -17.16
CA ALA A 430 17.25 -12.28 -16.03
C ALA A 430 17.38 -11.57 -14.68
N ASN A 431 17.96 -10.37 -14.59
CA ASN A 431 17.96 -9.60 -13.35
C ASN A 431 18.03 -8.09 -13.62
N TYR A 432 16.85 -7.45 -13.65
CA TYR A 432 16.74 -5.99 -13.73
C TYR A 432 17.27 -5.27 -12.48
N PHE A 433 17.62 -6.02 -11.44
CA PHE A 433 17.99 -5.48 -10.14
C PHE A 433 19.48 -5.68 -9.85
N PRO A 434 20.20 -4.65 -9.37
CA PRO A 434 21.57 -4.81 -8.92
C PRO A 434 21.64 -5.87 -7.81
N GLN A 435 22.48 -6.89 -8.00
CA GLN A 435 22.58 -8.03 -7.07
C GLN A 435 22.97 -7.59 -5.66
N ASP A 436 23.84 -6.60 -5.54
CA ASP A 436 24.25 -6.08 -4.24
C ASP A 436 23.11 -5.38 -3.49
N ASP A 437 22.21 -4.70 -4.21
CA ASP A 437 21.05 -4.01 -3.62
C ASP A 437 19.97 -5.00 -3.19
N MET A 438 19.91 -6.19 -3.80
CA MET A 438 18.96 -7.24 -3.43
C MET A 438 19.28 -7.91 -2.08
N LYS A 439 20.52 -7.83 -1.59
CA LYS A 439 20.99 -8.57 -0.40
C LYS A 439 20.09 -8.38 0.83
N THR A 440 19.78 -7.14 1.19
CA THR A 440 18.94 -6.85 2.36
C THR A 440 17.54 -7.45 2.23
N LEU A 441 16.96 -7.33 1.03
CA LEU A 441 15.64 -7.87 0.74
C LEU A 441 15.63 -9.40 0.74
N SER A 442 16.67 -10.03 0.17
CA SER A 442 16.85 -11.48 0.21
C SER A 442 17.01 -12.00 1.65
N SER A 443 17.83 -11.35 2.47
CA SER A 443 17.98 -11.72 3.89
C SER A 443 16.70 -11.51 4.69
N LEU A 444 15.92 -10.46 4.38
CA LEU A 444 14.60 -10.26 4.98
C LEU A 444 13.64 -11.39 4.59
N ASP A 445 13.62 -11.78 3.31
CA ASP A 445 12.82 -12.91 2.84
C ASP A 445 13.21 -14.21 3.56
N GLU A 446 14.50 -14.54 3.64
CA GLU A 446 15.02 -15.70 4.36
C GLU A 446 14.60 -15.70 5.83
N PHE A 447 14.69 -14.55 6.51
CA PHE A 447 14.24 -14.39 7.89
C PHE A 447 12.73 -14.63 8.01
N LEU A 448 11.91 -13.96 7.19
CA LEU A 448 10.46 -14.09 7.21
C LEU A 448 10.01 -15.53 6.91
N VAL A 449 10.70 -16.22 6.01
CA VAL A 449 10.52 -17.66 5.75
C VAL A 449 10.89 -18.50 6.98
N SER A 450 12.02 -18.20 7.64
CA SER A 450 12.51 -18.95 8.80
C SER A 450 11.56 -18.87 10.00
N VAL A 451 10.89 -17.73 10.19
CA VAL A 451 9.90 -17.51 11.26
C VAL A 451 8.48 -17.91 10.84
N GLY A 452 8.30 -18.44 9.63
CA GLY A 452 6.99 -18.85 9.09
C GLY A 452 6.06 -17.68 8.74
N ALA A 453 6.58 -16.46 8.68
CA ALA A 453 5.80 -15.26 8.34
C ALA A 453 5.41 -15.19 6.86
N VAL A 454 6.21 -15.78 5.97
CA VAL A 454 6.01 -15.83 4.52
C VAL A 454 6.36 -17.23 4.01
N LYS A 455 5.70 -17.70 2.93
CA LYS A 455 6.04 -18.98 2.30
C LYS A 455 7.43 -19.00 1.67
N LYS A 456 7.97 -20.20 1.46
CA LYS A 456 9.17 -20.40 0.64
C LYS A 456 8.91 -19.96 -0.80
N THR A 457 9.93 -19.33 -1.40
CA THR A 457 9.94 -19.00 -2.82
C THR A 457 9.85 -20.29 -3.64
N VAL A 458 8.99 -20.29 -4.66
CA VAL A 458 8.91 -21.40 -5.61
C VAL A 458 10.10 -21.29 -6.57
N SER A 459 11.03 -22.23 -6.49
CA SER A 459 12.16 -22.33 -7.44
C SER A 459 11.89 -23.44 -8.44
N GLY A 460 11.92 -23.13 -9.74
CA GLY A 460 11.63 -24.05 -10.85
C GLY A 460 12.54 -25.27 -11.02
N ILE A 461 13.47 -25.54 -10.10
CA ILE A 461 14.24 -26.78 -10.10
C ILE A 461 13.39 -27.87 -9.45
N LYS A 462 12.50 -28.49 -10.23
CA LYS A 462 12.04 -29.84 -9.90
C LYS A 462 13.28 -30.74 -9.90
N ALA A 463 13.74 -31.15 -8.72
CA ALA A 463 14.69 -32.24 -8.60
C ALA A 463 14.08 -33.45 -9.32
N THR A 464 14.65 -33.82 -10.45
CA THR A 464 14.36 -35.05 -11.17
C THR A 464 14.85 -36.22 -10.31
N THR A 465 14.08 -36.59 -9.29
CA THR A 465 14.25 -37.89 -8.63
C THR A 465 13.66 -38.95 -9.55
N ARG A 466 14.42 -39.29 -10.61
CA ARG A 466 14.32 -40.57 -11.31
C ARG A 466 15.63 -41.31 -11.09
N ARG A 467 15.64 -42.27 -10.17
CA ARG A 467 16.28 -43.57 -10.46
C ARG A 467 15.85 -44.65 -9.49
N LYS A 468 15.34 -45.72 -10.11
CA LYS A 468 15.52 -47.14 -9.78
C LYS A 468 14.92 -47.63 -8.47
N GLU A 469 13.76 -48.23 -8.60
CA GLU A 469 13.52 -49.58 -8.06
C GLU A 469 12.43 -50.26 -8.88
N ARG A 470 12.87 -51.21 -9.71
CA ARG A 470 12.16 -52.37 -10.27
C ARG A 470 13.12 -53.02 -11.28
N LYS A 471 13.96 -53.89 -10.74
CA LYS A 471 14.32 -55.14 -11.39
C LYS A 471 13.65 -56.24 -10.59
#